data_AF-A0A9D9PZP8-F1
#
_entry.id   AF-A0A9D9PZP8-F1
#
_cell.length_a   1.000
_cell.length_b   1.000
_cell.length_c   1.000
_cell.angle_alpha   90.00
_cell.angle_beta   90.00
_cell.angle_gamma   90.00
#
_symmetry.space_group_name_H-M   'P 1'
#
loop_
_entity.id
_entity.type
_entity.pdbx_description
1 polymer ?
#
loop_
_entity_poly.entity_id
_entity_poly.type
_entity_poly.pdbx_seq_one_letter_code
_entity_poly.pdbx_strand_id
1 'polypeptide(L)'
;MAKFTLLKTEGRARRARFETVHGVIETPVFMNVGTSAAIKGGISTKDLLDVNCQVELSNTYHLHIRPGDDLIYRMGGLHKFFNWDKPILTDSGGFQVFSLAKLRKITEEGV
;
A
#
# COMPACT_ATOMS: atom_id res chain seq x y z
N MET A 1 -0.87 -1.76 18.84
CA MET A 1 0.20 -0.76 19.09
C MET A 1 1.36 -1.12 18.17
N ALA A 2 1.98 -0.14 17.51
CA ALA A 2 3.11 -0.42 16.61
C ALA A 2 4.43 -0.36 17.39
N LYS A 3 5.33 -1.33 17.21
CA LYS A 3 6.61 -1.39 17.93
C LYS A 3 7.76 -1.66 16.98
N PHE A 4 8.79 -0.83 17.02
CA PHE A 4 10.01 -1.01 16.25
C PHE A 4 11.15 -1.46 17.18
N THR A 5 11.70 -2.65 16.93
CA THR A 5 12.79 -3.26 17.71
C THR A 5 14.04 -3.37 16.84
N LEU A 6 15.09 -2.60 17.15
CA LEU A 6 16.39 -2.71 16.49
C LEU A 6 17.13 -3.97 16.97
N LEU A 7 17.54 -4.84 16.03
CA LEU A 7 18.17 -6.13 16.33
C LEU A 7 19.69 -6.08 16.17
N LYS A 8 20.18 -5.45 15.11
CA LYS A 8 21.62 -5.32 14.83
C LYS A 8 21.90 -4.06 14.01
N THR A 9 23.07 -3.49 14.22
CA THR A 9 23.63 -2.39 13.41
C THR A 9 24.99 -2.78 12.85
N GLU A 10 25.27 -2.36 11.62
CA GLU A 10 26.59 -2.46 11.00
C GLU A 10 26.85 -1.18 10.20
N GLY A 11 27.68 -0.28 10.73
CA GLY A 11 27.78 1.09 10.21
C GLY A 11 26.42 1.80 10.23
N ARG A 12 25.94 2.24 9.06
CA ARG A 12 24.60 2.86 8.89
C ARG A 12 23.49 1.84 8.62
N ALA A 13 23.83 0.58 8.33
CA ALA A 13 22.84 -0.46 8.06
C ALA A 13 22.17 -0.94 9.36
N ARG A 14 20.87 -1.21 9.29
CA ARG A 14 20.04 -1.56 10.45
C ARG A 14 19.15 -2.76 10.14
N ARG A 15 19.29 -3.82 10.92
CA ARG A 15 18.36 -4.95 10.96
C ARG A 15 17.37 -4.72 12.10
N ALA A 16 16.08 -4.70 11.82
CA ALA A 16 15.07 -4.46 12.84
C ALA A 16 13.75 -5.19 12.53
N ARG A 17 12.89 -5.26 13.53
CA ARG A 17 11.54 -5.79 13.42
C ARG A 17 10.52 -4.69 13.70
N PHE A 18 9.52 -4.56 12.84
CA PHE A 18 8.39 -3.67 13.03
C PHE A 18 7.12 -4.48 13.23
N GLU A 19 6.63 -4.51 14.46
CA GLU A 19 5.43 -5.24 14.87
C GLU A 19 4.22 -4.33 14.73
N THR A 20 3.21 -4.79 13.99
CA THR A 20 1.93 -4.11 13.79
C THR A 20 0.79 -5.00 14.28
N VAL A 21 -0.45 -4.48 14.26
CA VAL A 21 -1.64 -5.27 14.59
C VAL A 21 -1.96 -6.36 13.55
N HIS A 22 -1.41 -6.25 12.34
CA HIS A 22 -1.64 -7.19 11.22
C HIS A 22 -0.42 -8.07 10.92
N GLY A 23 0.60 -8.04 11.78
CA GLY A 23 1.78 -8.89 11.64
C GLY A 23 3.10 -8.14 11.74
N VAL A 24 4.16 -8.91 11.51
CA VAL A 24 5.55 -8.49 11.71
C VAL A 24 6.22 -8.22 10.38
N ILE A 25 6.93 -7.10 10.28
CA ILE A 25 7.73 -6.70 9.13
C ILE A 25 9.22 -6.72 9.54
N GLU A 26 10.04 -7.43 8.79
CA GLU A 26 11.47 -7.50 8.98
C GLU A 26 12.17 -6.47 8.09
N THR A 27 12.95 -5.55 8.68
CA THR A 27 13.66 -4.50 7.93
C THR A 27 15.14 -4.85 7.76
N PRO A 28 15.79 -4.48 6.62
CA PRO A 28 15.25 -3.69 5.52
C PRO A 28 14.21 -4.46 4.70
N VAL A 29 13.15 -3.77 4.26
CA VAL A 29 12.01 -4.36 3.55
C VAL A 29 11.78 -3.64 2.23
N PHE A 30 11.44 -4.40 1.20
CA PHE A 30 10.89 -3.88 -0.05
C PHE A 30 9.36 -4.00 0.00
N MET A 31 8.65 -2.93 -0.35
CA MET A 31 7.19 -2.90 -0.30
C MET A 31 6.61 -3.01 -1.71
N ASN A 32 5.89 -4.10 -1.97
CA ASN A 32 5.20 -4.30 -3.24
C ASN A 32 3.99 -3.35 -3.33
N VAL A 33 3.76 -2.73 -4.48
CA VAL A 33 2.67 -1.77 -4.68
C VAL A 33 1.41 -2.48 -5.19
N GLY A 34 0.33 -2.47 -4.43
CA GLY A 34 -1.00 -2.84 -4.89
C GLY A 34 -1.75 -1.63 -5.42
N THR A 35 -2.32 -1.74 -6.62
CA THR A 35 -3.13 -0.67 -7.24
C THR A 35 -4.52 -1.22 -7.55
N SER A 36 -5.58 -0.53 -7.12
CA SER A 36 -6.98 -0.75 -7.54
C SER A 36 -7.48 -2.21 -7.58
N ALA A 37 -7.47 -2.92 -6.45
CA ALA A 37 -7.98 -4.30 -6.26
C ALA A 37 -7.31 -5.41 -7.09
N ALA A 38 -6.46 -5.06 -8.05
CA ALA A 38 -5.71 -5.97 -8.91
C ALA A 38 -4.35 -5.33 -9.11
N ILE A 39 -3.33 -5.88 -8.44
CA ILE A 39 -1.94 -5.42 -8.60
C ILE A 39 -1.67 -5.33 -10.09
N LYS A 40 -1.44 -4.10 -10.59
CA LYS A 40 -1.19 -3.83 -12.01
C LYS A 40 -0.23 -4.88 -12.56
N GLY A 41 -0.70 -5.69 -13.50
CA GLY A 41 0.07 -6.81 -14.08
C GLY A 41 -0.51 -8.21 -13.85
N GLY A 42 -1.70 -8.35 -13.24
CA GLY A 42 -2.34 -9.66 -13.05
C GLY A 42 -1.76 -10.46 -11.88
N ILE A 43 -1.02 -9.79 -10.99
CA ILE A 43 -0.48 -10.38 -9.77
C ILE A 43 -1.63 -10.42 -8.75
N SER A 44 -1.90 -11.61 -8.23
CA SER A 44 -2.91 -11.87 -7.22
C SER A 44 -2.33 -11.72 -5.80
N THR A 45 -3.20 -11.63 -4.80
CA THR A 45 -2.80 -11.74 -3.38
C THR A 45 -1.96 -12.98 -3.13
N LYS A 46 -2.25 -14.10 -3.80
CA LYS A 46 -1.47 -15.34 -3.69
C LYS A 46 -0.03 -15.14 -4.14
N ASP A 47 0.17 -14.47 -5.26
CA ASP A 47 1.52 -14.21 -5.78
C ASP A 47 2.33 -13.33 -4.81
N LEU A 48 1.69 -12.37 -4.11
CA LEU A 48 2.34 -11.61 -3.04
C LEU A 48 2.77 -12.49 -1.86
N LEU A 49 1.95 -13.46 -1.48
CA LEU A 49 2.30 -14.42 -0.43
C LEU A 49 3.46 -15.31 -0.87
N ASP A 50 3.46 -15.78 -2.12
CA ASP A 50 4.49 -16.65 -2.68
C ASP A 50 5.86 -15.96 -2.75
N VAL A 51 5.90 -14.63 -2.94
CA VAL A 51 7.14 -13.83 -2.87
C VAL A 51 7.50 -13.35 -1.46
N ASN A 52 6.82 -13.86 -0.43
CA ASN A 52 7.02 -13.49 0.97
C ASN A 52 6.86 -11.98 1.22
N CYS A 53 5.90 -11.34 0.55
CA CYS A 53 5.55 -9.96 0.83
C CYS A 53 5.05 -9.84 2.28
N GLN A 54 5.70 -8.96 3.05
CA GLN A 54 5.38 -8.73 4.46
C GLN A 54 4.54 -7.49 4.68
N VAL A 55 4.51 -6.57 3.73
CA VAL A 55 3.73 -5.34 3.77
C VAL A 55 3.46 -4.88 2.34
N GLU A 56 2.19 -4.63 2.04
CA GLU A 56 1.77 -4.06 0.76
C GLU A 56 1.69 -2.53 0.89
N LEU A 57 2.06 -1.82 -0.17
CA LEU A 57 1.85 -0.39 -0.31
C LEU A 57 0.62 -0.16 -1.18
N SER A 58 -0.39 0.51 -0.63
CA SER A 58 -1.60 0.84 -1.34
C SER A 58 -1.68 2.32 -1.66
N ASN A 59 -1.96 2.62 -2.92
CA ASN A 59 -2.04 4.00 -3.38
C ASN A 59 -3.43 4.61 -3.14
N THR A 60 -3.52 5.60 -2.25
CA THR A 60 -4.81 6.20 -1.87
C THR A 60 -5.42 7.06 -2.98
N TYR A 61 -4.62 7.69 -3.84
CA TYR A 61 -5.13 8.45 -4.98
C TYR A 61 -5.94 7.57 -5.94
N HIS A 62 -5.39 6.41 -6.31
CA HIS A 62 -6.10 5.48 -7.18
C HIS A 62 -7.33 4.90 -6.52
N LEU A 63 -7.22 4.49 -5.24
CA LEU A 63 -8.35 3.96 -4.47
C LEU A 63 -9.50 4.95 -4.34
N HIS A 64 -9.20 6.23 -4.11
CA HIS A 64 -10.18 7.30 -3.98
C HIS A 64 -10.89 7.61 -5.30
N ILE A 65 -10.19 7.62 -6.43
CA ILE A 65 -10.81 7.84 -7.74
C ILE A 65 -11.63 6.63 -8.18
N ARG A 66 -11.09 5.42 -7.98
CA ARG A 66 -11.75 4.17 -8.33
C ARG A 66 -11.17 3.01 -7.49
N PRO A 67 -11.97 2.38 -6.63
CA PRO A 67 -13.44 2.37 -6.63
C PRO A 67 -14.15 3.48 -5.84
N GLY A 68 -13.43 4.28 -5.06
CA GLY A 68 -14.00 5.21 -4.07
C GLY A 68 -13.92 4.68 -2.65
N ASP A 69 -13.61 5.57 -1.71
CA ASP A 69 -13.41 5.28 -0.28
C ASP A 69 -14.67 4.79 0.42
N ASP A 70 -15.85 5.34 0.07
CA ASP A 70 -17.14 4.88 0.59
C ASP A 70 -17.40 3.40 0.31
N LEU A 71 -17.07 2.94 -0.91
CA LEU A 71 -17.26 1.53 -1.26
C LEU A 71 -16.32 0.64 -0.46
N ILE A 72 -15.04 1.03 -0.38
CA ILE A 72 -14.02 0.29 0.38
C ILE A 72 -14.44 0.18 1.85
N TYR A 73 -14.94 1.27 2.44
CA TYR A 73 -15.45 1.28 3.80
C TYR A 73 -16.62 0.30 3.97
N ARG A 74 -17.62 0.35 3.09
CA ARG A 74 -18.77 -0.57 3.13
C ARG A 74 -18.38 -2.04 2.92
N MET A 75 -17.32 -2.32 2.17
CA MET A 75 -16.75 -3.66 2.00
C MET A 75 -15.91 -4.12 3.20
N GLY A 76 -15.78 -3.27 4.24
CA GLY A 76 -15.12 -3.58 5.50
C GLY A 76 -13.61 -3.29 5.49
N GLY A 77 -13.18 -2.31 4.70
CA GLY A 77 -11.82 -1.78 4.68
C GLY A 77 -10.88 -2.49 3.70
N LEU A 78 -9.67 -1.94 3.56
CA LEU A 78 -8.69 -2.38 2.55
C LEU A 78 -8.30 -3.84 2.68
N HIS A 79 -8.13 -4.36 3.89
CA HIS A 79 -7.79 -5.77 4.11
C HIS A 79 -8.82 -6.71 3.49
N LYS A 80 -10.12 -6.47 3.72
CA LYS A 80 -11.20 -7.26 3.12
C LYS A 80 -11.30 -7.02 1.62
N PHE A 81 -11.15 -5.77 1.20
CA PHE A 81 -11.23 -5.38 -0.20
C PHE A 81 -10.15 -6.04 -1.07
N PHE A 82 -8.92 -6.14 -0.58
CA PHE A 82 -7.79 -6.80 -1.27
C PHE A 82 -7.65 -8.29 -0.94
N ASN A 83 -8.45 -8.82 -0.02
CA ASN A 83 -8.23 -10.14 0.57
C ASN A 83 -6.79 -10.31 1.10
N TRP A 84 -6.29 -9.32 1.83
CA TRP A 84 -4.92 -9.26 2.36
C TRP A 84 -4.95 -9.04 3.87
N ASP A 85 -4.45 -10.02 4.63
CA ASP A 85 -4.51 -10.04 6.10
C ASP A 85 -3.23 -9.52 6.78
N LYS A 86 -2.18 -9.29 5.98
CA LYS A 86 -0.89 -8.74 6.41
C LYS A 86 -0.90 -7.19 6.42
N PRO A 87 0.13 -6.53 6.95
CA PRO A 87 0.21 -5.07 7.01
C PRO A 87 0.03 -4.39 5.65
N ILE A 88 -0.62 -3.21 5.68
CA ILE A 88 -0.81 -2.30 4.54
C ILE A 88 -0.23 -0.94 4.94
N LEU A 89 0.58 -0.36 4.07
CA LEU A 89 1.00 1.04 4.12
C LEU A 89 0.21 1.81 3.07
N THR A 90 -0.59 2.78 3.50
CA THR A 90 -1.25 3.71 2.60
C THR A 90 -0.43 4.99 2.48
N ASP A 91 -0.15 5.44 1.26
CA ASP A 91 0.35 6.79 1.04
C ASP A 91 -0.76 7.83 1.18
N SER A 92 -0.44 9.13 1.12
CA SER A 92 -1.44 10.20 1.21
C SER A 92 -2.07 10.56 -0.14
N GLY A 93 -1.55 10.04 -1.26
CA GLY A 93 -2.01 10.35 -2.61
C GLY A 93 -1.64 11.76 -3.13
N GLY A 94 -1.10 12.64 -2.27
CA GLY A 94 -0.78 14.02 -2.63
C GLY A 94 0.29 14.14 -3.72
N PHE A 95 1.23 13.19 -3.78
CA PHE A 95 2.23 13.15 -4.84
C PHE A 95 1.61 12.94 -6.23
N GLN A 96 0.60 12.06 -6.33
CA GLN A 96 -0.11 11.74 -7.56
C GLN A 96 -1.02 12.90 -7.97
N VAL A 97 -1.70 13.53 -7.01
CA VAL A 97 -2.46 14.77 -7.26
C VAL A 97 -1.56 15.81 -7.93
N PHE A 98 -0.37 16.06 -7.38
CA PHE A 98 0.55 17.07 -7.91
C PHE A 98 1.18 16.66 -9.26
N SER A 99 1.64 15.42 -9.38
CA SER A 99 2.35 14.95 -10.58
C SER A 99 1.42 14.76 -11.79
N LEU A 100 0.16 14.34 -11.58
CA LEU A 100 -0.82 14.15 -12.65
C LEU A 100 -1.59 15.41 -13.00
N ALA A 101 -1.59 16.45 -12.15
CA ALA A 101 -2.22 17.74 -12.46
C ALA A 101 -1.69 18.36 -13.76
N LYS A 102 -0.42 18.14 -14.09
CA LYS A 102 0.20 18.65 -15.33
C LYS A 102 -0.22 17.89 -16.60
N LEU A 103 -0.77 16.68 -16.45
CA LEU A 103 -1.19 15.82 -17.56
C LEU A 103 -2.71 15.87 -17.81
N ARG A 104 -3.49 16.48 -16.90
CA ARG A 104 -4.93 16.67 -17.09
C ARG A 104 -5.19 17.89 -17.97
N LYS A 105 -5.64 17.67 -19.20
CA LYS A 105 -6.29 18.73 -19.98
C LYS A 105 -7.64 18.99 -19.33
N ILE A 106 -7.81 20.15 -18.73
CA ILE A 106 -9.10 20.60 -18.22
C ILE A 106 -9.92 21.06 -19.44
N THR A 107 -10.98 20.32 -19.75
CA THR A 107 -11.99 20.73 -20.74
C THR A 107 -13.23 21.26 -20.02
N GLU A 108 -14.05 22.04 -20.72
CA GLU A 108 -15.24 22.72 -20.17
C GLU A 108 -16.27 21.75 -19.56
N GLU A 109 -16.24 20.49 -19.97
CA GLU A 109 -17.08 19.39 -19.48
C GLU A 109 -16.54 18.71 -18.20
N GLY A 110 -15.37 19.14 -17.71
CA GLY A 110 -14.65 18.51 -16.60
C GLY A 110 -13.44 17.68 -17.08
N VAL A 111 -12.83 16.95 -16.13
CA VAL A 111 -11.74 15.98 -16.39
C VAL A 111 -12.31 14.72 -17.02
#